data_AF-A0A4R1PSW2-F1
#
_entry.id   AF-A0A4R1PSW2-F1
#
_cell.length_a   1.000
_cell.length_b   1.000
_cell.length_c   1.000
_cell.angle_alpha   90.00
_cell.angle_beta   90.00
_cell.angle_gamma   90.00
#
_symmetry.space_group_name_H-M   'P 1'
#
loop_
_entity.id
_entity.type
_entity.pdbx_description
1 polymer ?
#
loop_
_entity_poly.entity_id
_entity_poly.type
_entity_poly.pdbx_seq_one_letter_code
_entity_poly.pdbx_strand_id
1 'polypeptide(L)'
;MLNHAPSPSRTPITCSQTFADYAPGNRKLFAVQSGVPVREALEYAASLLDTSLSNAHEVAQEEGDNKAWITVYLLESALAVVNAAIGGLRDEERNQ
;
A
#
# COMPACT_ATOMS: atom_id res chain seq x y z
N MET A 1 -7.16 -43.83 3.91
CA MET A 1 -6.97 -42.56 3.19
C MET A 1 -7.32 -41.45 4.17
N LEU A 2 -6.34 -40.65 4.61
CA LEU A 2 -6.57 -39.55 5.54
C LEU A 2 -6.99 -38.32 4.72
N ASN A 3 -8.26 -37.92 4.84
CA ASN A 3 -8.76 -36.68 4.27
C ASN A 3 -8.06 -35.51 4.96
N HIS A 4 -7.12 -34.85 4.29
CA HIS A 4 -6.70 -33.51 4.68
C HIS A 4 -7.86 -32.57 4.39
N ALA A 5 -8.57 -32.13 5.43
CA ALA A 5 -9.46 -30.99 5.32
C ALA A 5 -8.65 -29.80 4.78
N PRO A 6 -9.19 -29.01 3.84
CA PRO A 6 -8.53 -27.79 3.40
C PRO A 6 -8.32 -26.89 4.63
N SER A 7 -7.08 -26.50 4.87
CA SER A 7 -6.75 -25.51 5.90
C SER A 7 -7.56 -24.24 5.64
N PRO A 8 -8.19 -23.62 6.66
CA PRO A 8 -8.95 -22.40 6.46
C PRO A 8 -8.03 -21.33 5.87
N SER A 9 -8.44 -20.73 4.76
CA SER A 9 -7.80 -19.56 4.17
C SER A 9 -7.75 -18.46 5.24
N ARG A 10 -6.55 -18.20 5.78
CA ARG A 10 -6.37 -17.11 6.73
C ARG A 10 -6.31 -15.81 5.96
N THR A 11 -7.18 -14.87 6.30
CA THR A 11 -7.07 -13.48 5.83
C THR A 11 -5.66 -12.97 6.13
N PRO A 12 -4.91 -12.49 5.12
CA PRO A 12 -3.58 -11.98 5.35
C PRO A 12 -3.65 -10.70 6.21
N ILE A 13 -2.73 -10.59 7.16
CA ILE A 13 -2.59 -9.44 8.06
C ILE A 13 -1.21 -8.80 7.92
N THR A 14 -1.12 -7.51 8.21
CA THR A 14 0.13 -6.77 8.27
C THR A 14 1.05 -7.34 9.35
N CYS A 15 2.36 -7.26 9.09
CA CYS A 15 3.39 -7.43 10.10
C CYS A 15 3.86 -6.06 10.60
N SER A 16 4.52 -6.03 11.77
CA SER A 16 5.11 -4.80 12.25
C SER A 16 6.36 -4.46 11.45
N GLN A 17 6.33 -3.34 10.73
CA GLN A 17 7.47 -2.82 9.99
C GLN A 17 7.59 -1.31 10.22
N THR A 18 8.82 -0.86 10.42
CA THR A 18 9.16 0.54 10.69
C THR A 18 9.72 1.18 9.43
N PHE A 19 9.29 2.41 9.15
CA PHE A 19 9.77 3.15 7.98
C PHE A 19 11.25 3.51 8.10
N ALA A 20 11.66 4.04 9.26
CA ALA A 20 13.05 4.38 9.56
C ALA A 20 13.29 4.49 11.07
N ASP A 21 14.53 4.31 11.49
CA ASP A 21 14.99 4.73 12.81
C ASP A 21 15.28 6.22 12.80
N TYR A 22 14.75 6.97 13.78
CA TYR A 22 15.05 8.39 13.93
C TYR A 22 15.91 8.68 15.14
N ALA A 23 17.14 9.10 14.85
CA ALA A 23 18.11 9.76 15.72
C ALA A 23 18.55 8.93 16.97
N PRO A 24 19.54 9.41 17.78
CA PRO A 24 20.16 8.59 18.82
C PRO A 24 19.19 8.38 19.98
N GLY A 25 18.41 7.29 19.90
CA GLY A 25 17.37 6.96 20.87
C GLY A 25 16.42 5.83 20.44
N ASN A 26 16.68 5.14 19.32
CA ASN A 26 15.86 4.02 18.80
C ASN A 26 14.36 4.31 18.70
N ARG A 27 13.98 5.56 18.41
CA ARG A 27 12.57 5.91 18.16
C ARG A 27 12.23 5.55 16.71
N LYS A 28 11.24 4.68 16.54
CA LYS A 28 10.76 4.20 15.24
C LYS A 28 9.83 5.25 14.62
N LEU A 29 10.19 5.78 13.46
CA LEU A 29 9.26 6.61 12.67
C LEU A 29 8.27 5.71 11.95
N PHE A 30 6.99 6.12 11.97
CA PHE A 30 5.88 5.50 11.23
C PHE A 30 5.95 3.97 11.17
N ALA A 31 5.26 3.31 12.10
CA ALA A 31 5.15 1.85 12.10
C ALA A 31 3.77 1.42 11.62
N VAL A 32 3.74 0.55 10.60
CA VAL A 32 2.52 -0.23 10.31
C VAL A 32 2.36 -1.22 11.46
N GLN A 33 1.23 -1.15 12.15
CA GLN A 33 0.95 -2.07 13.26
C GLN A 33 0.67 -3.47 12.72
N SER A 34 1.06 -4.49 13.48
CA SER A 34 0.72 -5.87 13.15
C SER A 34 -0.78 -6.13 13.35
N GLY A 35 -1.36 -7.00 12.53
CA GLY A 35 -2.73 -7.47 12.74
C GLY A 35 -3.83 -6.69 12.02
N VAL A 36 -3.47 -5.69 11.20
CA VAL A 36 -4.42 -5.02 10.30
C VAL A 36 -4.65 -5.92 9.09
N PRO A 37 -5.88 -6.15 8.62
CA PRO A 37 -6.11 -6.87 7.37
C PRO A 37 -5.33 -6.22 6.21
N VAL A 38 -4.60 -7.02 5.43
CA VAL A 38 -3.73 -6.48 4.36
C VAL A 38 -4.53 -5.65 3.36
N ARG A 39 -5.77 -6.06 3.04
CA ARG A 39 -6.64 -5.28 2.15
C ARG A 39 -6.91 -3.88 2.68
N GLU A 40 -7.25 -3.74 3.97
CA GLU A 40 -7.50 -2.44 4.60
C GLU A 40 -6.23 -1.58 4.63
N ALA A 41 -5.07 -2.19 4.89
CA ALA A 41 -3.79 -1.48 4.87
C ALA A 41 -3.44 -0.98 3.46
N LEU A 42 -3.72 -1.78 2.42
CA LEU A 42 -3.53 -1.37 1.02
C LEU A 42 -4.54 -0.30 0.59
N GLU A 43 -5.80 -0.38 1.04
CA GLU A 43 -6.81 0.67 0.81
C GLU A 43 -6.37 2.01 1.42
N TYR A 44 -5.81 1.98 2.63
CA TYR A 44 -5.21 3.17 3.24
C TYR A 44 -4.01 3.70 2.46
N ALA A 45 -3.10 2.82 2.02
CA ALA A 45 -1.96 3.20 1.18
C ALA A 45 -2.41 3.83 -0.14
N ALA A 46 -3.47 3.31 -0.77
CA ALA A 46 -4.06 3.88 -1.98
C ALA A 46 -4.57 5.31 -1.74
N SER A 47 -5.24 5.58 -0.61
CA SER A 47 -5.69 6.95 -0.28
C SER A 47 -4.52 7.93 -0.10
N LEU A 48 -3.41 7.49 0.52
CA LEU A 48 -2.20 8.32 0.66
C LEU A 48 -1.56 8.62 -0.69
N LEU A 49 -1.47 7.61 -1.58
CA LEU A 49 -0.93 7.76 -2.92
C LEU A 49 -1.80 8.67 -3.80
N ASP A 50 -3.12 8.54 -3.72
CA ASP A 50 -4.07 9.38 -4.47
C ASP A 50 -3.96 10.86 -4.07
N THR A 51 -3.84 11.13 -2.76
CA THR A 51 -3.58 12.48 -2.24
C THR A 51 -2.22 13.00 -2.71
N SER A 52 -1.18 12.16 -2.67
CA SER A 52 0.16 12.54 -3.12
C SER A 52 0.20 12.84 -4.62
N LEU A 53 -0.52 12.05 -5.41
CA LEU A 53 -0.64 12.19 -6.85
C LEU A 53 -1.34 13.50 -7.21
N SER A 54 -2.42 13.84 -6.52
CA SER A 54 -3.14 15.11 -6.70
C SER A 54 -2.20 16.30 -6.49
N ASN A 55 -1.44 16.32 -5.39
CA ASN A 55 -0.45 17.36 -5.11
C ASN A 55 0.67 17.40 -6.16
N ALA A 56 1.15 16.24 -6.60
CA ALA A 56 2.20 16.17 -7.62
C ALA A 56 1.73 16.71 -8.98
N HIS A 57 0.46 16.48 -9.34
CA HIS A 57 -0.13 17.08 -10.53
C HIS A 57 -0.20 18.60 -10.45
N GLU A 58 -0.62 19.16 -9.31
CA GLU A 58 -0.66 20.62 -9.10
C GLU A 58 0.74 21.22 -9.34
N VAL A 59 1.76 20.68 -8.68
CA VAL A 59 3.15 21.14 -8.84
C VAL A 59 3.64 20.96 -10.28
N ALA A 60 3.35 19.84 -10.93
CA ALA A 60 3.79 19.59 -12.31
C ALA A 60 3.12 20.53 -13.33
N GLN A 61 1.87 20.93 -13.07
CA GLN A 61 1.14 21.91 -13.88
C GLN A 61 1.67 23.33 -13.66
N GLU A 62 2.00 23.71 -12.43
CA GLU A 62 2.52 25.04 -12.09
C GLU A 62 3.95 25.26 -12.62
N GLU A 63 4.85 24.31 -12.37
CA GLU A 63 6.28 24.46 -12.67
C GLU A 63 6.64 24.07 -14.12
N GLY A 64 5.84 23.19 -14.74
CA GLY A 64 6.14 22.64 -16.08
C GLY A 64 7.45 21.83 -16.16
N ASP A 65 8.05 21.45 -15.02
CA ASP A 65 9.29 20.68 -14.96
C ASP A 65 9.05 19.20 -15.26
N ASN A 66 9.89 18.65 -16.15
CA ASN A 66 9.93 17.21 -16.44
C ASN A 66 10.10 16.35 -15.18
N LYS A 67 10.82 16.81 -14.15
CA LYS A 67 10.98 16.05 -12.90
C LYS A 67 9.68 15.94 -12.12
N ALA A 68 8.84 16.98 -12.14
CA ALA A 68 7.53 16.94 -11.50
C ALA A 68 6.61 15.95 -12.23
N TRP A 69 6.62 15.95 -13.56
CA TRP A 69 5.90 14.96 -14.37
C TRP A 69 6.41 13.52 -14.19
N ILE A 70 7.73 13.32 -14.01
CA ILE A 70 8.26 12.01 -13.64
C ILE A 70 7.71 11.56 -12.28
N THR A 71 7.60 12.48 -11.32
CA THR A 71 7.03 12.17 -9.99
C THR A 71 5.57 11.75 -10.10
N VAL A 72 4.78 12.45 -10.91
CA VAL A 72 3.40 12.06 -11.25
C VAL A 72 3.36 10.62 -11.78
N TYR A 73 4.16 10.31 -12.81
CA TYR A 73 4.20 8.97 -13.41
C TYR A 73 4.54 7.87 -12.39
N LEU A 74 5.49 8.12 -11.48
CA LEU A 74 5.87 7.16 -10.44
C LEU A 74 4.73 6.92 -9.45
N LEU A 75 3.99 7.98 -9.07
CA LEU A 75 2.85 7.87 -8.16
C LEU A 75 1.65 7.18 -8.82
N GLU A 76 1.35 7.48 -10.08
CA GLU A 76 0.33 6.76 -10.87
C GLU A 76 0.64 5.26 -10.93
N SER A 77 1.90 4.93 -11.23
CA SER A 77 2.35 3.54 -11.32
C SER A 77 2.23 2.82 -9.98
N ALA A 78 2.63 3.46 -8.88
CA ALA A 78 2.52 2.88 -7.54
C ALA A 78 1.05 2.67 -7.14
N LEU A 79 0.18 3.66 -7.38
CA LEU A 79 -1.25 3.55 -7.09
C LEU A 79 -1.92 2.44 -7.90
N ALA A 80 -1.57 2.29 -9.19
CA ALA A 80 -2.07 1.23 -10.04
C ALA A 80 -1.70 -0.17 -9.51
N VAL A 81 -0.45 -0.37 -9.07
CA VAL A 81 0.00 -1.64 -8.47
C VAL A 81 -0.77 -1.94 -7.18
N VAL A 82 -0.96 -0.95 -6.30
CA VAL A 82 -1.71 -1.12 -5.05
C VAL A 82 -3.18 -1.46 -5.34
N ASN A 83 -3.82 -0.75 -6.26
CA ASN A 83 -5.21 -1.03 -6.66
C ASN A 83 -5.36 -2.43 -7.29
N ALA A 84 -4.39 -2.88 -8.08
CA ALA A 84 -4.38 -4.24 -8.63
C ALA A 84 -4.28 -5.29 -7.52
N ALA A 85 -3.45 -5.07 -6.50
CA ALA A 85 -3.34 -5.96 -5.35
C ALA A 85 -4.65 -6.02 -4.53
N ILE A 86 -5.31 -4.88 -4.32
CA ILE A 86 -6.64 -4.83 -3.68
C ILE A 86 -7.67 -5.62 -4.50
N GLY A 87 -7.65 -5.47 -5.83
CA GLY A 87 -8.51 -6.23 -6.74
C GLY A 87 -8.30 -7.74 -6.60
N GLY A 88 -7.05 -8.20 -6.64
CA GLY A 88 -6.70 -9.61 -6.45
C GLY A 88 -7.21 -10.17 -5.12
N LEU A 89 -7.02 -9.45 -4.01
CA LEU A 89 -7.53 -9.86 -2.69
C LEU A 89 -9.06 -9.96 -2.64
N ARG A 90 -9.77 -9.04 -3.28
CA ARG A 90 -11.25 -9.08 -3.34
C ARG A 90 -11.76 -10.25 -4.18
N ASP A 91 -11.03 -10.61 -5.24
CA ASP A 91 -11.40 -11.75 -6.09
C ASP A 91 -11.12 -13.08 -5.37
N GLU A 92 -10.04 -13.17 -4.59
CA GLU A 92 -9.78 -14.31 -3.69
C GLU A 92 -10.88 -14.46 -2.62
N GLU A 93 -11.34 -13.37 -2.01
CA GLU A 93 -12.45 -13.39 -1.03
C GLU A 93 -13.77 -13.89 -1.65
N ARG A 94 -14.03 -13.58 -2.93
CA ARG A 94 -15.25 -14.02 -3.65
C ARG A 94 -15.22 -15.49 -4.08
N ASN A 95 -14.03 -16.05 -4.26
CA ASN A 95 -13.82 -17.41 -4.75
C ASN A 95 -13.68 -18.45 -3.63
N GLN A 96 -13.85 -18.04 -2.37
CA GLN A 96 -13.86 -18.88 -1.15
C GLN A 96 -15.29 -19.11 -0.68
#